data_AF-A0A3E0KCK3-F1
#
_entry.id   AF-A0A3E0KCK3-F1
#
_cell.length_a   1.000
_cell.length_b   1.000
_cell.length_c   1.000
_cell.angle_alpha   90.00
_cell.angle_beta   90.00
_cell.angle_gamma   90.00
#
_symmetry.space_group_name_H-M   'P 1'
#
loop_
_entity.id
_entity.type
_entity.pdbx_description
1 polymer ?
#
loop_
_entity_poly.entity_id
_entity_poly.type
_entity_poly.pdbx_seq_one_letter_code
_entity_poly.pdbx_strand_id
1 'polypeptide(L)'
;MGGGGRGGTAGRRGGLPGHRRRRPPGLRADARRFQPADGPAADGPRRRPGAGRRPAGAGAEPDLRRRPAGRPAHRRLPGPGHPSHRSPGPRSGGCVHPQRPAAGPGAPGAPHRPGPSRPGPGTGYGRGRASRRRAPEPGGRRPPVVEGGSAVEGLIGRLRASRGGGRDDTPVTTGAAVDRVRHRLDRHGQQLVQRASSDPAARLGLETYVRGVLLRDGLGGEDTGRQAAAVVAELAGLGPLEALARDPEVTEILVNGPFQVYVERRGRLEPVDAAFDDAEHLLATIQRLIAPTGRRLDAARPFVDARLADGSRLHAVIPPIAPHGPLLTIRRFPQRRLSVRDLLAAGLCPPRVLAWLVQAVRRRRNLLISGATSSGKTTLLGALASLVPRRERIVTLEEALELQIRHPHVVSLETRLPNHEGRGEVTLRDLVRNALRMRPDRIIIGEVRGAEAFDLVQALNTGHAGSLSTIHANSARDALTRFAAMILMAPDRVPYDLAHRLVAATIDGVVHLERDVTGRRVAEVLARDASGEGYTTVYRREGGAAAGA
;
A
#
# COMPACT_ATOMS: atom_id res chain seq x y z
N MET A 1 31.53 -39.29 -62.18
CA MET A 1 32.99 -39.52 -62.17
C MET A 1 33.49 -39.03 -60.81
N GLY A 2 33.61 -39.88 -59.79
CA GLY A 2 34.72 -40.83 -59.53
C GLY A 2 35.52 -40.23 -58.36
N GLY A 3 35.35 -40.66 -57.10
CA GLY A 3 36.06 -41.79 -56.45
C GLY A 3 37.40 -41.30 -55.89
N GLY A 4 37.88 -41.54 -54.67
CA GLY A 4 37.51 -42.38 -53.53
C GLY A 4 38.77 -42.52 -52.62
N GLY A 5 38.60 -42.88 -51.34
CA GLY A 5 39.69 -43.24 -50.42
C GLY A 5 39.42 -42.77 -48.98
N ARG A 6 38.62 -43.45 -48.16
CA ARG A 6 38.90 -44.61 -47.27
C ARG A 6 40.01 -44.38 -46.23
N GLY A 7 39.59 -44.47 -44.96
CA GLY A 7 40.45 -44.69 -43.79
C GLY A 7 39.65 -44.49 -42.50
N GLY A 8 39.02 -45.54 -41.98
CA GLY A 8 38.41 -45.54 -40.64
C GLY A 8 39.17 -46.48 -39.71
N THR A 9 39.07 -46.25 -38.40
CA THR A 9 38.93 -47.29 -37.36
C THR A 9 38.60 -46.67 -36.00
N ALA A 10 37.79 -47.40 -35.24
CA ALA A 10 37.22 -47.09 -33.94
C ALA A 10 38.18 -47.32 -32.76
N GLY A 11 37.87 -46.78 -31.57
CA GLY A 11 38.58 -47.16 -30.34
C GLY A 11 38.20 -46.38 -29.07
N ARG A 12 37.60 -47.08 -28.11
CA ARG A 12 37.03 -46.65 -26.82
C ARG A 12 37.99 -46.05 -25.75
N ARG A 13 37.37 -45.18 -24.92
CA ARG A 13 37.40 -45.05 -23.42
C ARG A 13 38.69 -44.74 -22.63
N GLY A 14 38.55 -43.73 -21.76
CA GLY A 14 39.28 -43.48 -20.50
C GLY A 14 39.37 -41.96 -20.25
N GLY A 15 38.87 -41.30 -19.20
CA GLY A 15 38.38 -41.68 -17.89
C GLY A 15 39.29 -41.08 -16.80
N LEU A 16 39.05 -39.84 -16.34
CA LEU A 16 39.75 -39.16 -15.22
C LEU A 16 38.95 -37.91 -14.75
N PRO A 17 39.10 -37.39 -13.51
CA PRO A 17 38.72 -37.98 -12.23
C PRO A 17 37.75 -37.09 -11.41
N GLY A 18 36.90 -37.72 -10.59
CA GLY A 18 35.94 -37.04 -9.72
C GLY A 18 36.56 -36.53 -8.41
N HIS A 19 36.44 -35.22 -8.15
CA HIS A 19 36.72 -34.64 -6.83
C HIS A 19 35.48 -34.70 -5.93
N ARG A 20 35.57 -35.57 -4.92
CA ARG A 20 34.68 -35.66 -3.77
C ARG A 20 34.79 -34.40 -2.90
N ARG A 21 33.67 -33.72 -2.62
CA ARG A 21 33.57 -32.79 -1.48
C ARG A 21 32.92 -33.50 -0.29
N ARG A 22 33.61 -33.37 0.85
CA ARG A 22 33.40 -34.04 2.15
C ARG A 22 32.07 -33.62 2.80
N ARG A 23 31.35 -34.60 3.37
CA ARG A 23 30.28 -34.41 4.35
C ARG A 23 30.90 -34.25 5.75
N PRO A 24 30.37 -33.39 6.64
CA PRO A 24 30.69 -33.44 8.06
C PRO A 24 29.85 -34.51 8.79
N PRO A 25 30.32 -34.99 9.97
CA PRO A 25 29.91 -36.26 10.56
C PRO A 25 28.59 -36.18 11.34
N GLY A 26 27.90 -37.32 11.38
CA GLY A 26 26.67 -37.51 12.13
C GLY A 26 26.91 -37.84 13.61
N LEU A 27 26.00 -37.36 14.45
CA LEU A 27 25.68 -37.92 15.75
C LEU A 27 24.37 -38.73 15.60
N ARG A 28 24.42 -39.98 16.06
CA ARG A 28 23.30 -40.95 16.11
C ARG A 28 22.55 -40.84 17.46
N ALA A 29 21.34 -41.43 17.45
CA ALA A 29 20.39 -41.68 18.54
C ALA A 29 19.50 -40.46 18.90
N ASP A 30 18.17 -40.51 18.96
CA ASP A 30 17.24 -41.62 19.22
C ASP A 30 15.97 -41.52 18.36
N ALA A 31 15.59 -42.64 17.74
CA ALA A 31 14.29 -42.82 17.11
C ALA A 31 13.40 -43.64 18.04
N ARG A 32 12.57 -42.99 18.86
CA ARG A 32 11.42 -43.66 19.48
C ARG A 32 10.24 -43.64 18.53
N ARG A 33 10.00 -44.80 17.93
CA ARG A 33 8.77 -45.18 17.21
C ARG A 33 7.58 -45.04 18.14
N PHE A 34 6.54 -44.33 17.72
CA PHE A 34 5.19 -44.51 18.25
C PHE A 34 4.45 -45.46 17.30
N GLN A 35 4.22 -46.69 17.76
CA GLN A 35 3.28 -47.63 17.15
C GLN A 35 1.86 -47.31 17.63
N PRO A 36 0.81 -47.51 16.81
CA PRO A 36 -0.56 -47.56 17.28
C PRO A 36 -0.82 -48.92 17.94
N ALA A 37 -1.44 -48.92 19.12
CA ALA A 37 -1.82 -50.13 19.83
C ALA A 37 -3.20 -50.62 19.35
N ASP A 38 -3.25 -51.88 18.92
CA ASP A 38 -4.45 -52.70 18.86
C ASP A 38 -4.94 -53.03 20.27
N GLY A 39 -6.27 -53.12 20.45
CA GLY A 39 -6.95 -53.28 21.75
C GLY A 39 -7.08 -54.73 22.24
N PRO A 40 -8.05 -54.99 23.14
CA PRO A 40 -8.67 -56.31 23.21
C PRO A 40 -10.21 -56.25 23.09
N ALA A 41 -10.76 -57.34 22.56
CA ALA A 41 -12.17 -57.58 22.26
C ALA A 41 -12.92 -58.28 23.41
N ALA A 42 -14.25 -58.04 23.48
CA ALA A 42 -15.35 -58.92 23.92
C ALA A 42 -16.62 -58.02 23.95
N ASP A 43 -17.86 -58.38 23.61
CA ASP A 43 -18.50 -59.65 23.32
C ASP A 43 -19.82 -59.35 22.55
N GLY A 44 -20.33 -60.32 21.78
CA GLY A 44 -21.61 -60.21 21.04
C GLY A 44 -22.87 -60.33 21.92
N PRO A 45 -24.10 -60.32 21.33
CA PRO A 45 -24.52 -61.43 20.47
C PRO A 45 -25.36 -61.07 19.24
N ARG A 46 -25.48 -62.09 18.40
CA ARG A 46 -26.01 -62.19 17.04
C ARG A 46 -27.54 -62.25 16.98
N ARG A 47 -28.15 -61.75 15.90
CA ARG A 47 -29.25 -62.42 15.17
C ARG A 47 -29.18 -62.15 13.65
N ARG A 48 -29.40 -63.21 12.87
CA ARG A 48 -29.58 -63.36 11.40
C ARG A 48 -30.88 -64.17 11.21
N PRO A 49 -31.37 -64.51 10.00
CA PRO A 49 -31.49 -63.80 8.72
C PRO A 49 -32.85 -64.05 8.00
N GLY A 50 -33.07 -63.47 6.81
CA GLY A 50 -34.06 -63.92 5.80
C GLY A 50 -34.09 -62.95 4.61
N ALA A 51 -33.58 -63.26 3.40
CA ALA A 51 -34.02 -64.22 2.37
C ALA A 51 -35.37 -63.86 1.71
N GLY A 52 -35.34 -63.56 0.39
CA GLY A 52 -36.47 -63.84 -0.50
C GLY A 52 -36.94 -62.77 -1.49
N ARG A 53 -36.55 -62.95 -2.77
CA ARG A 53 -37.37 -62.91 -4.01
C ARG A 53 -38.02 -61.60 -4.52
N ARG A 54 -37.64 -61.27 -5.77
CA ARG A 54 -38.39 -60.55 -6.85
C ARG A 54 -39.64 -61.38 -7.30
N PRO A 55 -40.61 -60.93 -8.17
CA PRO A 55 -40.44 -59.99 -9.32
C PRO A 55 -41.66 -59.13 -9.81
N ALA A 56 -41.38 -58.36 -10.88
CA ALA A 56 -42.20 -58.08 -12.10
C ALA A 56 -43.19 -56.88 -12.21
N GLY A 57 -43.11 -56.20 -13.38
CA GLY A 57 -44.09 -55.26 -13.97
C GLY A 57 -43.45 -53.92 -14.43
N ALA A 58 -42.78 -53.83 -15.59
CA ALA A 58 -43.31 -53.42 -16.92
C ALA A 58 -43.91 -51.98 -16.94
N GLY A 59 -43.46 -51.01 -17.76
CA GLY A 59 -42.54 -51.10 -18.89
C GLY A 59 -42.22 -49.75 -19.59
N ALA A 60 -41.83 -49.90 -20.86
CA ALA A 60 -41.65 -48.93 -21.95
C ALA A 60 -40.32 -48.13 -22.06
N GLU A 61 -39.36 -48.80 -22.70
CA GLU A 61 -38.31 -48.44 -23.69
C GLU A 61 -38.50 -47.19 -24.61
N PRO A 62 -37.54 -46.85 -25.51
CA PRO A 62 -36.07 -46.96 -25.44
C PRO A 62 -35.34 -45.70 -25.98
N ASP A 63 -34.02 -45.57 -25.76
CA ASP A 63 -33.15 -44.71 -26.58
C ASP A 63 -31.94 -45.50 -27.09
N LEU A 64 -31.70 -45.40 -28.40
CA LEU A 64 -30.83 -46.25 -29.20
C LEU A 64 -29.42 -45.68 -29.37
N ARG A 65 -28.50 -46.60 -29.59
CA ARG A 65 -27.04 -46.50 -29.52
C ARG A 65 -26.36 -45.80 -30.72
N ARG A 66 -25.21 -45.17 -30.40
CA ARG A 66 -23.87 -45.19 -31.09
C ARG A 66 -23.68 -44.53 -32.50
N ARG A 67 -22.80 -43.49 -32.51
CA ARG A 67 -21.57 -43.14 -33.34
C ARG A 67 -21.45 -43.64 -34.82
N PRO A 68 -20.71 -43.01 -35.78
CA PRO A 68 -19.40 -42.29 -35.64
C PRO A 68 -19.12 -41.10 -36.64
N ALA A 69 -17.82 -40.77 -36.85
CA ALA A 69 -17.13 -39.57 -37.39
C ALA A 69 -17.28 -39.16 -38.88
N GLY A 70 -16.90 -37.89 -39.19
CA GLY A 70 -16.55 -37.38 -40.54
C GLY A 70 -16.13 -35.89 -40.59
N ARG A 71 -15.02 -35.56 -41.28
CA ARG A 71 -14.57 -34.21 -41.80
C ARG A 71 -15.12 -33.99 -43.24
N PRO A 72 -14.86 -32.92 -44.06
CA PRO A 72 -14.02 -31.68 -43.95
C PRO A 72 -14.63 -30.35 -44.55
N ALA A 73 -13.81 -29.27 -44.60
CA ALA A 73 -13.57 -28.31 -45.72
C ALA A 73 -13.83 -26.78 -45.53
N HIS A 74 -13.05 -26.00 -46.31
CA HIS A 74 -12.64 -24.58 -46.23
C HIS A 74 -13.66 -23.51 -46.70
N ARG A 75 -13.54 -22.26 -46.20
CA ARG A 75 -13.32 -21.03 -47.04
C ARG A 75 -13.05 -19.74 -46.24
N ARG A 76 -12.41 -18.81 -46.94
CA ARG A 76 -11.74 -17.55 -46.55
C ARG A 76 -12.69 -16.41 -46.13
N LEU A 77 -12.19 -15.47 -45.32
CA LEU A 77 -12.75 -14.12 -45.16
C LEU A 77 -11.66 -13.04 -45.38
N PRO A 78 -11.97 -11.90 -46.03
CA PRO A 78 -11.01 -10.83 -46.31
C PRO A 78 -11.02 -9.73 -45.24
N GLY A 79 -9.90 -9.01 -45.11
CA GLY A 79 -9.80 -7.76 -44.33
C GLY A 79 -10.22 -6.52 -45.14
N PRO A 80 -10.39 -5.38 -44.45
CA PRO A 80 -9.78 -4.11 -44.89
C PRO A 80 -9.18 -3.35 -43.68
N GLY A 81 -8.22 -2.43 -43.76
CA GLY A 81 -7.88 -1.47 -44.80
C GLY A 81 -7.96 -0.06 -44.19
N HIS A 82 -6.81 0.58 -43.95
CA HIS A 82 -6.70 2.00 -43.57
C HIS A 82 -7.22 2.90 -44.72
N PRO A 83 -7.67 4.12 -44.42
CA PRO A 83 -6.95 5.26 -45.00
C PRO A 83 -6.85 6.52 -44.12
N SER A 84 -6.00 7.40 -44.61
CA SER A 84 -5.45 8.65 -44.11
C SER A 84 -6.21 9.92 -44.55
N HIS A 85 -6.04 11.00 -43.77
CA HIS A 85 -6.05 12.45 -44.10
C HIS A 85 -7.10 13.04 -45.07
N ARG A 86 -7.85 14.05 -44.57
CA ARG A 86 -7.95 15.42 -45.15
C ARG A 86 -8.84 16.34 -44.31
N SER A 87 -8.35 17.55 -44.01
CA SER A 87 -9.17 18.71 -43.64
C SER A 87 -9.90 19.25 -44.89
N PRO A 88 -11.04 19.95 -44.72
CA PRO A 88 -10.99 21.43 -44.79
C PRO A 88 -12.04 22.15 -43.88
N GLY A 89 -11.78 23.40 -43.51
CA GLY A 89 -12.83 24.36 -43.09
C GLY A 89 -13.37 25.16 -44.29
N PRO A 90 -13.98 26.34 -44.09
CA PRO A 90 -15.15 26.68 -43.27
C PRO A 90 -16.31 27.20 -44.16
N ARG A 91 -17.55 27.29 -43.64
CA ARG A 91 -18.57 28.30 -44.02
C ARG A 91 -19.90 28.17 -43.24
N SER A 92 -20.23 29.25 -42.53
CA SER A 92 -21.52 29.96 -42.41
C SER A 92 -22.86 29.22 -42.62
N GLY A 93 -23.79 29.41 -41.67
CA GLY A 93 -25.23 29.50 -41.96
C GLY A 93 -26.18 29.10 -40.83
N GLY A 94 -26.99 30.06 -40.35
CA GLY A 94 -28.42 29.83 -40.10
C GLY A 94 -28.88 29.51 -38.68
N CYS A 95 -29.39 30.53 -37.99
CA CYS A 95 -30.21 30.46 -36.79
C CYS A 95 -31.59 29.82 -37.06
N VAL A 96 -32.10 28.96 -36.16
CA VAL A 96 -33.56 28.78 -35.89
C VAL A 96 -33.76 28.35 -34.42
N HIS A 97 -34.59 29.10 -33.69
CA HIS A 97 -35.11 28.79 -32.34
C HIS A 97 -36.30 27.80 -32.41
N PRO A 98 -36.65 27.13 -31.30
CA PRO A 98 -38.07 27.15 -30.91
C PRO A 98 -38.34 27.43 -29.43
N GLN A 99 -39.59 27.85 -29.22
CA GLN A 99 -40.19 28.46 -28.04
C GLN A 99 -40.87 27.45 -27.08
N ARG A 100 -41.21 27.99 -25.90
CA ARG A 100 -41.93 27.50 -24.70
C ARG A 100 -43.21 26.66 -24.91
N PRO A 101 -43.73 26.07 -23.81
CA PRO A 101 -45.17 26.09 -23.51
C PRO A 101 -45.53 26.87 -22.22
N ALA A 102 -46.82 27.21 -22.14
CA ALA A 102 -47.45 28.24 -21.32
C ALA A 102 -47.98 27.78 -19.94
N ALA A 103 -48.41 28.77 -19.15
CA ALA A 103 -48.83 28.74 -17.75
C ALA A 103 -50.36 28.65 -17.54
N GLY A 104 -50.77 28.35 -16.30
CA GLY A 104 -52.11 28.58 -15.70
C GLY A 104 -52.05 28.50 -14.17
N PRO A 105 -52.95 29.16 -13.40
CA PRO A 105 -52.54 30.17 -12.42
C PRO A 105 -52.93 29.93 -10.94
N GLY A 106 -52.34 30.72 -10.02
CA GLY A 106 -52.87 30.98 -8.66
C GLY A 106 -51.80 31.19 -7.57
N ALA A 107 -51.67 32.40 -7.03
CA ALA A 107 -50.79 32.80 -5.90
C ALA A 107 -51.63 33.00 -4.59
N PRO A 108 -51.09 33.48 -3.43
CA PRO A 108 -49.70 33.61 -2.95
C PRO A 108 -49.47 33.14 -1.48
N GLY A 109 -48.21 33.10 -1.02
CA GLY A 109 -47.85 33.06 0.41
C GLY A 109 -46.33 33.06 0.66
N ALA A 110 -45.79 34.17 1.17
CA ALA A 110 -44.38 34.34 1.59
C ALA A 110 -44.14 33.82 3.02
N PRO A 111 -42.86 33.60 3.46
CA PRO A 111 -42.23 34.65 4.26
C PRO A 111 -40.70 34.84 4.11
N HIS A 112 -40.26 35.93 4.73
CA HIS A 112 -38.97 36.64 4.71
C HIS A 112 -37.73 35.90 5.23
N ARG A 113 -36.55 36.31 4.73
CA ARG A 113 -35.22 36.22 5.38
C ARG A 113 -34.73 37.63 5.77
N PRO A 114 -34.07 37.83 6.93
CA PRO A 114 -33.40 39.09 7.24
C PRO A 114 -31.90 39.05 6.93
N GLY A 115 -31.38 40.18 6.43
CA GLY A 115 -29.96 40.52 6.30
C GLY A 115 -29.45 41.37 7.47
N PRO A 116 -28.15 41.72 7.49
CA PRO A 116 -27.42 42.12 8.70
C PRO A 116 -27.39 43.64 8.94
N SER A 117 -27.22 44.05 10.20
CA SER A 117 -27.11 45.44 10.62
C SER A 117 -25.92 45.71 11.56
N ARG A 118 -25.26 46.85 11.31
CA ARG A 118 -24.27 47.61 12.10
C ARG A 118 -24.30 49.07 11.57
N PRO A 119 -23.74 50.09 12.24
CA PRO A 119 -23.50 50.29 13.68
C PRO A 119 -23.77 51.74 14.20
N GLY A 120 -23.63 51.94 15.53
CA GLY A 120 -23.23 53.20 16.21
C GLY A 120 -24.29 53.93 17.03
N PRO A 121 -23.95 54.98 17.83
CA PRO A 121 -22.76 55.32 18.66
C PRO A 121 -23.15 55.33 20.18
N GLY A 122 -22.32 55.39 21.24
CA GLY A 122 -21.16 56.21 21.58
C GLY A 122 -21.49 57.15 22.79
N THR A 123 -20.60 57.20 23.80
CA THR A 123 -20.42 58.22 24.89
C THR A 123 -20.83 57.87 26.34
N GLY A 124 -19.94 58.20 27.30
CA GLY A 124 -20.27 58.40 28.72
C GLY A 124 -19.18 58.06 29.76
N TYR A 125 -18.22 58.96 30.00
CA TYR A 125 -17.34 59.04 31.20
C TYR A 125 -18.18 59.20 32.50
N GLY A 126 -17.78 58.95 33.76
CA GLY A 126 -16.53 58.54 34.41
C GLY A 126 -16.65 58.69 35.97
N ARG A 127 -15.66 58.15 36.68
CA ARG A 127 -15.17 58.41 38.07
C ARG A 127 -16.11 58.26 39.30
N GLY A 128 -15.68 57.40 40.23
CA GLY A 128 -15.98 57.46 41.67
C GLY A 128 -15.00 56.62 42.49
N ARG A 129 -14.19 57.26 43.35
CA ARG A 129 -13.25 56.65 44.30
C ARG A 129 -13.98 56.21 45.58
N ALA A 130 -13.58 55.08 46.17
CA ALA A 130 -13.57 54.86 47.62
C ALA A 130 -12.64 53.70 48.00
N SER A 131 -12.21 53.68 49.24
CA SER A 131 -10.89 53.28 49.71
C SER A 131 -10.84 52.02 50.57
N ARG A 132 -9.74 51.27 50.41
CA ARG A 132 -8.92 50.53 51.41
C ARG A 132 -9.62 49.70 52.50
N ARG A 133 -9.31 48.40 52.52
CA ARG A 133 -8.58 47.70 53.62
C ARG A 133 -7.92 46.41 53.10
N ARG A 134 -6.67 46.19 53.52
CA ARG A 134 -5.75 45.10 53.14
C ARG A 134 -5.82 43.94 54.15
N ALA A 135 -5.59 42.72 53.66
CA ALA A 135 -4.82 41.66 54.31
C ALA A 135 -4.13 40.79 53.23
N PRO A 136 -3.01 40.10 53.51
CA PRO A 136 -1.93 39.84 52.54
C PRO A 136 -1.94 38.42 51.95
N GLU A 137 -1.47 38.28 50.70
CA GLU A 137 -1.11 36.98 50.10
C GLU A 137 0.38 36.94 49.71
N PRO A 138 1.01 35.75 49.71
CA PRO A 138 2.45 35.58 49.59
C PRO A 138 2.92 35.58 48.13
N GLY A 139 4.14 36.06 47.91
CA GLY A 139 4.75 36.21 46.60
C GLY A 139 4.95 34.90 45.84
N GLY A 140 4.37 34.84 44.64
CA GLY A 140 4.72 33.90 43.57
C GLY A 140 5.22 34.68 42.36
N ARG A 141 6.49 34.48 42.01
CA ARG A 141 7.15 35.09 40.84
C ARG A 141 6.43 34.67 39.56
N ARG A 142 6.09 35.64 38.70
CA ARG A 142 5.75 35.39 37.29
C ARG A 142 6.99 34.86 36.57
N PRO A 143 6.88 33.84 35.69
CA PRO A 143 7.98 33.44 34.82
C PRO A 143 8.19 34.50 33.73
N PRO A 144 9.41 34.67 33.20
CA PRO A 144 9.68 35.60 32.13
C PRO A 144 9.14 35.04 30.79
N VAL A 145 8.61 35.94 29.98
CA VAL A 145 8.38 35.71 28.55
C VAL A 145 9.76 35.58 27.90
N VAL A 146 10.07 34.42 27.31
CA VAL A 146 11.33 34.18 26.59
C VAL A 146 11.10 34.52 25.12
N GLU A 147 11.71 35.60 24.65
CA GLU A 147 11.93 35.84 23.21
C GLU A 147 12.88 34.77 22.66
N GLY A 148 12.29 33.76 22.02
CA GLY A 148 13.01 32.66 21.38
C GLY A 148 13.50 33.04 19.99
N GLY A 149 14.57 33.83 19.91
CA GLY A 149 15.20 34.24 18.65
C GLY A 149 16.65 34.67 18.86
N SER A 150 17.53 33.75 19.25
CA SER A 150 18.97 34.04 19.33
C SER A 150 19.86 32.79 19.45
N ALA A 151 19.36 31.71 20.07
CA ALA A 151 20.17 30.50 20.28
C ALA A 151 20.42 29.68 19.01
N VAL A 152 19.48 29.70 18.05
CA VAL A 152 19.58 28.96 16.79
C VAL A 152 20.50 29.65 15.79
N GLU A 153 20.44 30.99 15.68
CA GLU A 153 21.37 31.77 14.85
C GLU A 153 22.81 31.71 15.38
N GLY A 154 22.98 31.71 16.70
CA GLY A 154 24.29 31.53 17.33
C GLY A 154 24.89 30.14 17.09
N LEU A 155 24.06 29.10 16.95
CA LEU A 155 24.52 27.74 16.60
C LEU A 155 24.89 27.63 15.11
N ILE A 156 24.10 28.26 14.22
CA ILE A 156 24.38 28.34 12.77
C ILE A 156 25.66 29.16 12.50
N GLY A 157 25.90 30.24 13.25
CA GLY A 157 27.13 31.03 13.16
C GLY A 157 28.38 30.25 13.59
N ARG A 158 28.27 29.43 14.64
CA ARG A 158 29.39 28.58 15.12
C ARG A 158 29.72 27.41 14.20
N LEU A 159 28.73 26.87 13.48
CA LEU A 159 28.94 25.85 12.44
C LEU A 159 29.59 26.41 11.16
N ARG A 160 29.44 27.72 10.89
CA ARG A 160 30.10 28.41 9.77
C ARG A 160 31.57 28.74 10.05
N ALA A 161 31.90 29.10 11.29
CA ALA A 161 33.25 29.52 11.68
C ALA A 161 34.28 28.37 11.78
N SER A 162 33.84 27.11 11.79
CA SER A 162 34.71 25.93 11.92
C SER A 162 35.24 25.37 10.59
N ARG A 163 35.01 26.06 9.46
CA ARG A 163 35.45 25.64 8.11
C ARG A 163 36.61 26.44 7.49
N GLY A 164 37.28 27.31 8.24
CA GLY A 164 38.34 28.17 7.70
C GLY A 164 39.72 27.90 8.31
N GLY A 165 40.56 27.10 7.64
CA GLY A 165 42.00 27.05 7.95
C GLY A 165 42.79 25.93 7.27
N GLY A 166 43.48 26.25 6.16
CA GLY A 166 44.75 25.62 5.76
C GLY A 166 44.75 24.64 4.57
N ARG A 167 45.43 25.08 3.48
CA ARG A 167 45.86 24.39 2.22
C ARG A 167 44.78 24.12 1.14
N ASP A 168 45.07 24.60 -0.07
CA ASP A 168 44.32 24.43 -1.33
C ASP A 168 44.31 22.97 -1.80
N ASP A 169 43.49 22.14 -1.16
CA ASP A 169 42.93 20.91 -1.71
C ASP A 169 41.44 20.91 -1.33
N THR A 170 40.65 21.80 -1.95
CA THR A 170 39.21 21.84 -1.70
C THR A 170 38.56 20.62 -2.35
N PRO A 171 37.88 19.74 -1.59
CA PRO A 171 37.12 18.65 -2.19
C PRO A 171 36.04 19.25 -3.08
N VAL A 172 36.04 18.86 -4.36
CA VAL A 172 35.02 19.26 -5.34
C VAL A 172 33.65 18.99 -4.74
N THR A 173 32.83 20.04 -4.59
CA THR A 173 31.47 19.90 -4.08
C THR A 173 30.62 19.13 -5.09
N THR A 174 29.66 18.33 -4.59
CA THR A 174 28.77 17.53 -5.44
C THR A 174 28.08 18.39 -6.52
N GLY A 175 27.69 19.63 -6.19
CA GLY A 175 27.09 20.57 -7.14
C GLY A 175 27.99 20.91 -8.34
N ALA A 176 29.27 21.24 -8.10
CA ALA A 176 30.21 21.54 -9.17
C ALA A 176 30.45 20.33 -10.09
N ALA A 177 30.47 19.13 -9.52
CA ALA A 177 30.57 17.88 -10.27
C ALA A 177 29.30 17.61 -11.11
N VAL A 178 28.11 17.85 -10.55
CA VAL A 178 26.83 17.71 -11.27
C VAL A 178 26.76 18.66 -12.45
N ASP A 179 27.08 19.94 -12.27
CA ASP A 179 27.02 20.93 -13.34
C ASP A 179 28.02 20.62 -14.46
N ARG A 180 29.24 20.20 -14.11
CA ARG A 180 30.22 19.77 -15.10
C ARG A 180 29.75 18.56 -15.89
N VAL A 181 29.17 17.57 -15.21
CA VAL A 181 28.60 16.40 -15.89
C VAL A 181 27.42 16.79 -16.77
N ARG A 182 26.53 17.69 -16.34
CA ARG A 182 25.42 18.22 -17.15
C ARG A 182 25.92 18.86 -18.44
N HIS A 183 26.96 19.70 -18.37
CA HIS A 183 27.55 20.32 -19.56
C HIS A 183 28.20 19.32 -20.52
N ARG A 184 28.57 18.14 -20.04
CA ARG A 184 29.18 17.06 -20.82
C ARG A 184 28.18 16.00 -21.27
N LEU A 185 26.89 16.11 -20.94
CA LEU A 185 25.89 15.11 -21.34
C LEU A 185 25.65 15.17 -22.86
N ASP A 186 26.22 14.21 -23.58
CA ASP A 186 25.91 13.96 -24.97
C ASP A 186 24.56 13.23 -25.13
N ARG A 187 24.17 12.89 -26.37
CA ARG A 187 22.92 12.16 -26.65
C ARG A 187 22.85 10.82 -25.89
N HIS A 188 23.98 10.13 -25.71
CA HIS A 188 24.01 8.85 -25.00
C HIS A 188 23.80 9.04 -23.50
N GLY A 189 24.50 10.01 -22.89
CA GLY A 189 24.31 10.40 -21.49
C GLY A 189 22.87 10.83 -21.19
N GLN A 190 22.25 11.62 -22.07
CA GLN A 190 20.86 12.04 -21.91
C GLN A 190 19.87 10.87 -21.94
N GLN A 191 20.07 9.89 -22.84
CA GLN A 191 19.25 8.67 -22.88
C GLN A 191 19.41 7.83 -21.61
N LEU A 192 20.64 7.75 -21.07
CA LEU A 192 20.91 7.07 -19.81
C LEU A 192 20.21 7.75 -18.64
N VAL A 193 20.26 9.08 -18.53
CA VAL A 193 19.55 9.85 -17.48
C VAL A 193 18.04 9.60 -17.52
N GLN A 194 17.43 9.64 -18.71
CA GLN A 194 15.98 9.43 -18.86
C GLN A 194 15.53 8.04 -18.42
N ARG A 195 16.39 7.02 -18.59
CA ARG A 195 16.07 5.62 -18.27
C ARG A 195 16.52 5.20 -16.87
N ALA A 196 17.52 5.87 -16.29
CA ALA A 196 18.15 5.47 -15.03
C ALA A 196 17.19 5.47 -13.82
N SER A 197 16.06 6.17 -13.89
CA SER A 197 15.03 6.15 -12.85
C SER A 197 14.21 4.84 -12.83
N SER A 198 14.14 4.10 -13.94
CA SER A 198 13.30 2.90 -14.08
C SER A 198 14.04 1.65 -14.55
N ASP A 199 15.27 1.79 -15.06
CA ASP A 199 16.09 0.71 -15.61
C ASP A 199 17.43 0.61 -14.83
N PRO A 200 17.61 -0.45 -14.00
CA PRO A 200 18.85 -0.65 -13.26
C PRO A 200 20.10 -0.76 -14.16
N ALA A 201 19.97 -1.30 -15.37
CA ALA A 201 21.08 -1.40 -16.30
C ALA A 201 21.44 -0.03 -16.86
N ALA A 202 20.44 0.81 -17.18
CA ALA A 202 20.68 2.19 -17.57
C ALA A 202 21.32 3.01 -16.44
N ARG A 203 20.93 2.77 -15.18
CA ARG A 203 21.55 3.42 -14.02
C ARG A 203 23.02 3.06 -13.87
N LEU A 204 23.37 1.78 -14.01
CA LEU A 204 24.77 1.33 -13.98
C LEU A 204 25.58 1.91 -15.16
N GLY A 205 24.97 1.97 -16.34
CA GLY A 205 25.56 2.63 -17.51
C GLY A 205 25.81 4.12 -17.28
N LEU A 206 24.85 4.82 -16.66
CA LEU A 206 25.00 6.23 -16.27
C LEU A 206 26.13 6.41 -15.26
N GLU A 207 26.22 5.56 -14.24
CA GLU A 207 27.30 5.63 -13.26
C GLU A 207 28.68 5.44 -13.91
N THR A 208 28.78 4.51 -14.86
CA THR A 208 29.99 4.30 -15.66
C THR A 208 30.34 5.53 -16.51
N TYR A 209 29.33 6.13 -17.16
CA TYR A 209 29.48 7.35 -17.96
C TYR A 209 29.98 8.52 -17.10
N VAL A 210 29.30 8.76 -15.97
CA VAL A 210 29.61 9.84 -15.02
C VAL A 210 31.03 9.67 -14.48
N ARG A 211 31.40 8.46 -14.06
CA ARG A 211 32.76 8.14 -13.61
C ARG A 211 33.80 8.50 -14.67
N GLY A 212 33.54 8.17 -15.93
CA GLY A 212 34.42 8.54 -17.05
C GLY A 212 34.56 10.05 -17.24
N VAL A 213 33.49 10.82 -17.07
CA VAL A 213 33.53 12.29 -17.12
C VAL A 213 34.35 12.86 -15.96
N LEU A 214 34.11 12.39 -14.74
CA LEU A 214 34.83 12.86 -13.54
C LEU A 214 36.34 12.63 -13.66
N LEU A 215 36.76 11.44 -14.12
CA LEU A 215 38.18 11.13 -14.31
C LEU A 215 38.83 12.00 -15.40
N ARG A 216 38.14 12.22 -16.53
CA ARG A 216 38.66 13.04 -17.63
C ARG A 216 38.82 14.51 -17.25
N ASP A 217 37.87 15.05 -16.48
CA ASP A 217 37.86 16.46 -16.10
C ASP A 217 38.65 16.73 -14.79
N GLY A 218 39.42 15.74 -14.31
CA GLY A 218 40.26 15.87 -13.10
C GLY A 218 39.48 16.05 -11.80
N LEU A 219 38.18 15.70 -11.80
CA LEU A 219 37.31 15.81 -10.62
C LEU A 219 37.22 14.50 -9.81
N GLY A 220 37.88 13.44 -10.29
CA GLY A 220 37.95 12.16 -9.58
C GLY A 220 38.96 12.21 -8.43
N GLY A 221 38.51 11.88 -7.23
CA GLY A 221 39.38 11.67 -6.06
C GLY A 221 39.57 10.20 -5.70
N GLU A 222 40.07 9.94 -4.49
CA GLU A 222 40.27 8.58 -3.93
C GLU A 222 38.99 7.71 -3.98
N ASP A 223 37.82 8.34 -3.90
CA ASP A 223 36.51 7.67 -3.99
C ASP A 223 35.66 8.20 -5.15
N THR A 224 36.23 8.18 -6.36
CA THR A 224 35.51 8.56 -7.60
C THR A 224 34.20 7.76 -7.77
N GLY A 225 34.13 6.52 -7.27
CA GLY A 225 32.92 5.70 -7.30
C GLY A 225 31.78 6.34 -6.50
N ARG A 226 32.03 6.72 -5.25
CA ARG A 226 31.03 7.42 -4.42
C ARG A 226 30.63 8.77 -4.98
N GLN A 227 31.59 9.53 -5.53
CA GLN A 227 31.29 10.81 -6.21
C GLN A 227 30.38 10.59 -7.43
N ALA A 228 30.66 9.58 -8.27
CA ALA A 228 29.83 9.23 -9.40
C ALA A 228 28.41 8.83 -8.95
N ALA A 229 28.29 8.00 -7.91
CA ALA A 229 27.00 7.60 -7.36
C ALA A 229 26.19 8.80 -6.81
N ALA A 230 26.85 9.79 -6.21
CA ALA A 230 26.20 11.02 -5.74
C ALA A 230 25.69 11.86 -6.92
N VAL A 231 26.51 12.05 -7.96
CA VAL A 231 26.11 12.77 -9.18
C VAL A 231 24.96 12.04 -9.90
N VAL A 232 24.98 10.71 -9.95
CA VAL A 232 23.86 9.91 -10.50
C VAL A 232 22.59 10.10 -9.68
N ALA A 233 22.69 10.16 -8.34
CA ALA A 233 21.56 10.42 -7.47
C ALA A 233 20.93 11.80 -7.75
N GLU A 234 21.75 12.81 -8.05
CA GLU A 234 21.29 14.14 -8.42
C GLU A 234 20.65 14.20 -9.82
N LEU A 235 21.28 13.55 -10.80
CA LEU A 235 20.82 13.57 -12.19
C LEU A 235 19.55 12.74 -12.42
N ALA A 236 19.46 11.58 -11.76
CA ALA A 236 18.46 10.56 -12.07
C ALA A 236 17.93 9.81 -10.83
N GLY A 237 18.13 10.32 -9.63
CA GLY A 237 17.76 9.64 -8.38
C GLY A 237 16.99 10.51 -7.38
N LEU A 238 17.10 10.21 -6.10
CA LEU A 238 16.42 10.95 -5.04
C LEU A 238 17.26 12.12 -4.50
N GLY A 239 18.32 12.51 -5.21
CA GLY A 239 19.25 13.55 -4.79
C GLY A 239 19.83 13.25 -3.40
N PRO A 240 19.78 14.20 -2.45
CA PRO A 240 20.27 13.99 -1.08
C PRO A 240 19.56 12.87 -0.31
N LEU A 241 18.32 12.51 -0.70
CA LEU A 241 17.51 11.51 0.00
C LEU A 241 17.87 10.06 -0.38
N GLU A 242 18.70 9.87 -1.41
CA GLU A 242 19.02 8.56 -1.98
C GLU A 242 19.65 7.61 -0.94
N ALA A 243 20.56 8.12 -0.09
CA ALA A 243 21.17 7.30 0.97
C ALA A 243 20.14 6.84 2.00
N LEU A 244 19.23 7.73 2.43
CA LEU A 244 18.13 7.42 3.34
C LEU A 244 17.17 6.40 2.73
N ALA A 245 16.90 6.53 1.43
CA ALA A 245 16.05 5.61 0.68
C ALA A 245 16.67 4.24 0.42
N ARG A 246 17.97 4.03 0.69
CA ARG A 246 18.60 2.70 0.65
C ARG A 246 18.59 2.01 2.01
N ASP A 247 18.45 2.78 3.09
CA ASP A 247 18.45 2.26 4.44
C ASP A 247 17.19 1.43 4.70
N PRO A 248 17.28 0.12 4.97
CA PRO A 248 16.11 -0.75 5.13
C PRO A 248 15.27 -0.43 6.38
N GLU A 249 15.77 0.36 7.32
CA GLU A 249 15.04 0.73 8.53
C GLU A 249 14.15 1.97 8.36
N VAL A 250 14.41 2.79 7.34
CA VAL A 250 13.63 3.99 7.03
C VAL A 250 12.30 3.59 6.38
N THR A 251 11.18 3.95 6.98
CA THR A 251 9.84 3.67 6.42
C THR A 251 9.23 4.89 5.73
N GLU A 252 9.55 6.09 6.21
CA GLU A 252 9.06 7.35 5.68
C GLU A 252 10.18 8.40 5.65
N ILE A 253 10.15 9.29 4.67
CA ILE A 253 11.04 10.45 4.55
C ILE A 253 10.14 11.69 4.43
N LEU A 254 10.32 12.65 5.32
CA LEU A 254 9.56 13.90 5.36
C LEU A 254 10.54 15.06 5.17
N VAL A 255 10.24 15.93 4.22
CA VAL A 255 11.00 17.13 3.90
C VAL A 255 10.09 18.33 4.12
N ASN A 256 10.36 19.05 5.20
CA ASN A 256 9.56 20.21 5.63
C ASN A 256 10.11 21.54 5.09
N GLY A 257 11.00 21.45 4.11
CA GLY A 257 11.77 22.54 3.51
C GLY A 257 13.15 22.02 3.09
N PRO A 258 13.90 22.79 2.29
CA PRO A 258 15.15 22.32 1.70
C PRO A 258 16.20 21.86 2.73
N PHE A 259 16.20 22.44 3.93
CA PHE A 259 17.18 22.15 4.98
C PHE A 259 16.62 21.31 6.14
N GLN A 260 15.38 20.82 6.04
CA GLN A 260 14.71 20.12 7.15
C GLN A 260 14.19 18.77 6.68
N VAL A 261 14.99 17.73 6.91
CA VAL A 261 14.65 16.34 6.57
C VAL A 261 14.50 15.51 7.84
N TYR A 262 13.41 14.76 7.90
CA TYR A 262 13.11 13.77 8.93
C TYR A 262 12.92 12.40 8.29
N VAL A 263 13.22 11.35 9.05
CA VAL A 263 12.89 9.97 8.67
C VAL A 263 12.14 9.27 9.77
N GLU A 264 11.23 8.38 9.40
CA GLU A 264 10.66 7.43 10.34
C GLU A 264 11.51 6.15 10.36
N ARG A 265 12.01 5.77 11.53
CA ARG A 265 12.62 4.45 11.78
C ARG A 265 11.88 3.75 12.89
N ARG A 266 11.47 2.51 12.63
CA ARG A 266 10.83 1.63 13.64
C ARG A 266 9.66 2.31 14.38
N GLY A 267 8.89 3.18 13.71
CA GLY A 267 7.77 3.87 14.36
C GLY A 267 8.10 5.22 15.02
N ARG A 268 9.34 5.71 14.94
CA ARG A 268 9.80 6.97 15.56
C ARG A 268 10.33 7.90 14.48
N LEU A 269 9.94 9.17 14.57
CA LEU A 269 10.40 10.23 13.68
C LEU A 269 11.68 10.85 14.25
N GLU A 270 12.72 11.00 13.44
CA GLU A 270 14.00 11.61 13.81
C GLU A 270 14.51 12.57 12.72
N PRO A 271 15.16 13.69 13.08
CA PRO A 271 15.82 14.56 12.12
C PRO A 271 17.11 13.92 11.61
N VAL A 272 17.50 14.20 10.36
CA VAL A 272 18.73 13.67 9.74
C VAL A 272 19.53 14.78 9.06
N ASP A 273 20.84 14.57 8.91
CA ASP A 273 21.76 15.49 8.23
C ASP A 273 21.75 15.25 6.71
N ALA A 274 20.56 15.43 6.11
CA ALA A 274 20.37 15.47 4.67
C ALA A 274 19.66 16.77 4.32
N ALA A 275 20.12 17.45 3.28
CA ALA A 275 19.57 18.74 2.86
C ALA A 275 19.71 18.93 1.35
N PHE A 276 18.76 19.66 0.78
CA PHE A 276 18.84 20.24 -0.54
C PHE A 276 19.56 21.58 -0.47
N ASP A 277 20.06 22.06 -1.60
CA ASP A 277 20.77 23.34 -1.67
C ASP A 277 19.84 24.53 -1.41
N ASP A 278 18.62 24.46 -1.95
CA ASP A 278 17.57 25.47 -1.79
C ASP A 278 16.19 24.89 -2.19
N ALA A 279 15.17 25.77 -2.15
CA ALA A 279 13.80 25.42 -2.52
C ALA A 279 13.64 25.06 -4.00
N GLU A 280 14.45 25.63 -4.90
CA GLU A 280 14.41 25.34 -6.33
C GLU A 280 14.96 23.94 -6.61
N HIS A 281 16.04 23.55 -5.94
CA HIS A 281 16.59 22.21 -6.01
C HIS A 281 15.57 21.16 -5.52
N LEU A 282 14.92 21.39 -4.37
CA LEU A 282 13.85 20.50 -3.90
C LEU A 282 12.69 20.40 -4.91
N LEU A 283 12.23 21.52 -5.45
CA LEU A 283 11.16 21.54 -6.45
C LEU A 283 11.54 20.79 -7.73
N ALA A 284 12.74 21.01 -8.26
CA ALA A 284 13.27 20.33 -9.44
C ALA A 284 13.37 18.81 -9.21
N THR A 285 13.79 18.40 -8.02
CA THR A 285 13.81 16.98 -7.62
C THR A 285 12.40 16.40 -7.61
N ILE A 286 11.43 17.07 -6.99
CA ILE A 286 10.04 16.61 -6.97
C ILE A 286 9.48 16.47 -8.39
N GLN A 287 9.66 17.49 -9.24
CA GLN A 287 9.19 17.48 -10.62
C GLN A 287 9.80 16.33 -11.42
N ARG A 288 11.10 16.07 -11.23
CA ARG A 288 11.79 14.94 -11.88
C ARG A 288 11.26 13.58 -11.41
N LEU A 289 10.93 13.43 -10.13
CA LEU A 289 10.37 12.19 -9.57
C LEU A 289 8.95 11.89 -10.08
N ILE A 290 8.12 12.91 -10.26
CA ILE A 290 6.74 12.72 -10.73
C ILE A 290 6.62 12.68 -12.26
N ALA A 291 7.61 13.15 -13.01
CA ALA A 291 7.55 13.21 -14.48
C ALA A 291 7.15 11.88 -15.16
N PRO A 292 7.69 10.70 -14.76
CA PRO A 292 7.28 9.42 -15.35
C PRO A 292 5.81 9.05 -15.12
N THR A 293 5.17 9.64 -14.11
CA THR A 293 3.77 9.36 -13.78
C THR A 293 2.78 10.19 -14.61
N GLY A 294 3.27 11.16 -15.40
CA GLY A 294 2.43 12.09 -16.16
C GLY A 294 1.63 13.08 -15.29
N ARG A 295 1.90 13.12 -13.97
CA ARG A 295 1.29 14.07 -13.05
C ARG A 295 1.98 15.43 -13.15
N ARG A 296 1.24 16.50 -12.80
CA ARG A 296 1.72 17.89 -12.84
C ARG A 296 1.67 18.49 -11.45
N LEU A 297 2.65 19.34 -11.16
CA LEU A 297 2.77 20.11 -9.93
C LEU A 297 3.19 21.53 -10.32
N ASP A 298 2.25 22.47 -10.20
CA ASP A 298 2.42 23.87 -10.56
C ASP A 298 1.49 24.76 -9.71
N ALA A 299 1.58 26.09 -9.83
CA ALA A 299 0.80 27.00 -8.98
C ALA A 299 -0.73 26.81 -9.11
N ALA A 300 -1.22 26.29 -10.24
CA ALA A 300 -2.64 25.99 -10.44
C ALA A 300 -3.05 24.67 -9.76
N ARG A 301 -2.11 23.74 -9.55
CA ARG A 301 -2.27 22.47 -8.85
C ARG A 301 -1.13 22.28 -7.85
N PRO A 302 -1.20 22.94 -6.69
CA PRO A 302 -0.04 23.09 -5.81
C PRO A 302 0.19 21.87 -4.91
N PHE A 303 -0.38 20.72 -5.24
CA PHE A 303 -0.09 19.44 -4.59
C PHE A 303 -0.21 18.29 -5.58
N VAL A 304 0.47 17.17 -5.29
CA VAL A 304 0.44 15.97 -6.12
C VAL A 304 0.62 14.70 -5.28
N ASP A 305 -0.17 13.68 -5.61
CA ASP A 305 0.04 12.30 -5.18
C ASP A 305 0.56 11.46 -6.35
N ALA A 306 1.66 10.76 -6.15
CA ALA A 306 2.33 9.99 -7.18
C ALA A 306 2.86 8.66 -6.64
N ARG A 307 3.05 7.69 -7.53
CA ARG A 307 3.71 6.43 -7.24
C ARG A 307 5.04 6.38 -7.99
N LEU A 308 6.12 6.22 -7.23
CA LEU A 308 7.47 6.15 -7.75
C LEU A 308 7.75 4.78 -8.38
N ALA A 309 8.83 4.69 -9.17
CA ALA A 309 9.20 3.48 -9.89
C ALA A 309 9.51 2.28 -8.97
N ASP A 310 9.97 2.54 -7.74
CA ASP A 310 10.22 1.54 -6.71
C ASP A 310 8.94 1.10 -5.97
N GLY A 311 7.78 1.67 -6.33
CA GLY A 311 6.49 1.43 -5.70
C GLY A 311 6.18 2.33 -4.52
N SER A 312 7.13 3.17 -4.08
CA SER A 312 6.94 4.13 -2.99
C SER A 312 5.89 5.19 -3.34
N ARG A 313 5.20 5.72 -2.32
CA ARG A 313 4.19 6.77 -2.48
C ARG A 313 4.84 8.12 -2.20
N LEU A 314 4.64 9.07 -3.09
CA LEU A 314 5.12 10.44 -2.97
C LEU A 314 3.91 11.36 -2.85
N HIS A 315 3.91 12.21 -1.83
CA HIS A 315 3.04 13.37 -1.71
C HIS A 315 3.91 14.62 -1.68
N ALA A 316 3.58 15.62 -2.50
CA ALA A 316 4.28 16.89 -2.47
C ALA A 316 3.30 18.06 -2.51
N VAL A 317 3.68 19.15 -1.85
CA VAL A 317 2.90 20.39 -1.73
C VAL A 317 3.83 21.57 -1.99
N ILE A 318 3.38 22.57 -2.75
CA ILE A 318 4.18 23.73 -3.13
C ILE A 318 3.41 25.04 -2.83
N PRO A 319 4.09 26.21 -2.89
CA PRO A 319 3.39 27.50 -2.87
C PRO A 319 2.27 27.55 -3.94
N PRO A 320 1.14 28.23 -3.66
CA PRO A 320 0.92 29.14 -2.53
C PRO A 320 0.41 28.49 -1.23
N ILE A 321 0.03 27.20 -1.24
CA ILE A 321 -0.55 26.55 -0.04
C ILE A 321 0.50 26.06 0.96
N ALA A 322 1.77 25.97 0.54
CA ALA A 322 2.92 25.83 1.41
C ALA A 322 3.74 27.16 1.38
N PRO A 323 3.42 28.14 2.25
CA PRO A 323 3.97 29.50 2.14
C PRO A 323 5.48 29.58 2.39
N HIS A 324 6.08 28.58 3.03
CA HIS A 324 7.50 28.52 3.35
C HIS A 324 8.32 27.67 2.37
N GLY A 325 7.75 27.33 1.21
CA GLY A 325 8.42 26.56 0.16
C GLY A 325 7.87 25.14 -0.02
N PRO A 326 8.49 24.35 -0.91
CA PRO A 326 8.02 23.00 -1.23
C PRO A 326 8.18 22.04 -0.05
N LEU A 327 7.19 21.16 0.12
CA LEU A 327 7.13 20.08 1.09
C LEU A 327 7.04 18.75 0.34
N LEU A 328 7.67 17.71 0.89
CA LEU A 328 7.70 16.38 0.28
C LEU A 328 7.61 15.29 1.36
N THR A 329 6.70 14.35 1.17
CA THR A 329 6.57 13.12 1.97
C THR A 329 6.72 11.93 1.04
N ILE A 330 7.70 11.07 1.33
CA ILE A 330 7.87 9.77 0.66
C ILE A 330 7.61 8.66 1.67
N ARG A 331 6.54 7.90 1.44
CA ARG A 331 6.25 6.67 2.17
C ARG A 331 6.82 5.50 1.37
N ARG A 332 7.88 4.88 1.91
CA ARG A 332 8.64 3.86 1.19
C ARG A 332 7.83 2.59 1.05
N PHE A 333 7.97 1.94 -0.10
CA PHE A 333 7.40 0.61 -0.28
C PHE A 333 8.11 -0.38 0.66
N PRO A 334 7.39 -1.10 1.55
CA PRO A 334 8.02 -1.97 2.53
C PRO A 334 8.84 -3.08 1.86
N GLN A 335 10.15 -3.08 2.07
CA GLN A 335 11.04 -4.08 1.47
C GLN A 335 10.94 -5.45 2.14
N ARG A 336 10.58 -5.51 3.43
CA ARG A 336 10.53 -6.76 4.21
C ARG A 336 9.12 -7.30 4.34
N ARG A 337 8.89 -8.49 3.78
CA ARG A 337 7.64 -9.25 3.98
C ARG A 337 7.72 -10.05 5.29
N LEU A 338 6.99 -9.62 6.32
CA LEU A 338 6.94 -10.36 7.59
C LEU A 338 6.09 -11.61 7.44
N SER A 339 6.64 -12.75 7.85
CA SER A 339 5.90 -13.99 7.99
C SER A 339 5.19 -14.05 9.33
N VAL A 340 4.23 -14.95 9.45
CA VAL A 340 3.59 -15.29 10.71
C VAL A 340 4.61 -15.70 11.80
N ARG A 341 5.72 -16.35 11.42
CA ARG A 341 6.79 -16.70 12.36
C ARG A 341 7.54 -15.46 12.86
N ASP A 342 7.81 -14.50 11.98
CA ASP A 342 8.43 -13.23 12.36
C ASP A 342 7.54 -12.46 13.34
N LEU A 343 6.22 -12.44 13.09
CA LEU A 343 5.25 -11.78 13.97
C LEU A 343 5.16 -12.47 15.35
N LEU A 344 5.20 -13.80 15.39
CA LEU A 344 5.24 -14.56 16.65
C LEU A 344 6.52 -14.25 17.43
N ALA A 345 7.67 -14.25 16.75
CA ALA A 345 8.97 -13.93 17.36
C ALA A 345 9.03 -12.47 17.89
N ALA A 346 8.34 -11.54 17.22
CA ALA A 346 8.18 -10.16 17.66
C ALA A 346 7.15 -9.99 18.82
N GLY A 347 6.58 -11.09 19.31
CA GLY A 347 5.62 -11.11 20.40
C GLY A 347 4.25 -10.55 20.04
N LEU A 348 3.85 -10.52 18.75
CA LEU A 348 2.58 -9.93 18.33
C LEU A 348 1.38 -10.58 19.02
N CYS A 349 1.40 -11.90 19.19
CA CYS A 349 0.36 -12.63 19.91
C CYS A 349 0.91 -13.94 20.50
N PRO A 350 0.24 -14.52 21.51
CA PRO A 350 0.59 -15.83 22.04
C PRO A 350 0.43 -16.95 20.99
N PRO A 351 1.20 -18.06 21.07
CA PRO A 351 1.11 -19.18 20.13
C PRO A 351 -0.31 -19.74 19.93
N ARG A 352 -1.13 -19.77 20.98
CA ARG A 352 -2.53 -20.23 20.93
C ARG A 352 -3.40 -19.35 20.03
N VAL A 353 -3.22 -18.03 20.10
CA VAL A 353 -3.96 -17.06 19.27
C VAL A 353 -3.54 -17.23 17.82
N LEU A 354 -2.25 -17.39 17.58
CA LEU A 354 -1.77 -17.63 16.24
C LEU A 354 -2.31 -18.93 15.65
N ALA A 355 -2.30 -20.03 16.41
CA ALA A 355 -2.86 -21.30 15.97
C ALA A 355 -4.34 -21.16 15.56
N TRP A 356 -5.13 -20.40 16.34
CA TRP A 356 -6.50 -20.08 16.00
C TRP A 356 -6.60 -19.32 14.66
N LEU A 357 -5.79 -18.28 14.46
CA LEU A 357 -5.76 -17.51 13.21
C LEU A 357 -5.39 -18.37 11.99
N VAL A 358 -4.39 -19.25 12.13
CA VAL A 358 -4.00 -20.20 11.07
C VAL A 358 -5.17 -21.11 10.71
N GLN A 359 -5.90 -21.63 11.71
CA GLN A 359 -7.07 -22.48 11.47
C GLN A 359 -8.21 -21.70 10.82
N ALA A 360 -8.46 -20.46 11.24
CA ALA A 360 -9.46 -19.59 10.65
C ALA A 360 -9.20 -19.36 9.14
N VAL A 361 -7.96 -19.03 8.76
CA VAL A 361 -7.57 -18.88 7.34
C VAL A 361 -7.78 -20.17 6.55
N ARG A 362 -7.34 -21.32 7.10
CA ARG A 362 -7.47 -22.64 6.45
C ARG A 362 -8.93 -23.06 6.28
N ARG A 363 -9.80 -22.70 7.22
CA ARG A 363 -11.24 -22.99 7.20
C ARG A 363 -12.06 -21.95 6.44
N ARG A 364 -11.42 -21.06 5.69
CA ARG A 364 -12.08 -20.00 4.91
C ARG A 364 -13.00 -19.11 5.75
N ARG A 365 -12.58 -18.80 6.98
CA ARG A 365 -13.29 -17.83 7.83
C ARG A 365 -13.05 -16.41 7.33
N ASN A 366 -14.11 -15.61 7.31
CA ASN A 366 -14.07 -14.18 6.99
C ASN A 366 -13.58 -13.41 8.21
N LEU A 367 -12.38 -12.83 8.13
CA LEU A 367 -11.75 -12.14 9.25
C LEU A 367 -11.64 -10.64 9.00
N LEU A 368 -12.04 -9.86 10.01
CA LEU A 368 -11.85 -8.43 10.07
C LEU A 368 -10.70 -8.11 11.03
N ILE A 369 -9.69 -7.38 10.57
CA ILE A 369 -8.53 -7.00 11.38
C ILE A 369 -8.65 -5.51 11.71
N SER A 370 -8.78 -5.18 12.98
CA SER A 370 -9.03 -3.81 13.42
C SER A 370 -7.90 -3.22 14.28
N GLY A 371 -7.94 -1.90 14.48
CA GLY A 371 -6.95 -1.16 15.26
C GLY A 371 -6.67 0.24 14.70
N ALA A 372 -5.95 1.05 15.48
CA ALA A 372 -5.54 2.40 15.09
C ALA A 372 -4.59 2.43 13.89
N THR A 373 -4.26 3.64 13.42
CA THR A 373 -3.20 3.84 12.42
C THR A 373 -1.88 3.28 12.93
N SER A 374 -1.12 2.63 12.04
CA SER A 374 0.19 2.06 12.37
C SER A 374 0.21 0.98 13.47
N SER A 375 -0.94 0.37 13.81
CA SER A 375 -1.01 -0.78 14.74
C SER A 375 -0.52 -2.09 14.12
N GLY A 376 -0.33 -2.14 12.80
CA GLY A 376 0.17 -3.32 12.07
C GLY A 376 -0.91 -4.18 11.42
N LYS A 377 -2.14 -3.67 11.24
CA LYS A 377 -3.27 -4.38 10.59
C LYS A 377 -2.88 -5.01 9.25
N THR A 378 -2.41 -4.17 8.32
CA THR A 378 -2.01 -4.56 6.96
C THR A 378 -0.87 -5.58 6.97
N THR A 379 0.04 -5.48 7.95
CA THR A 379 1.14 -6.42 8.15
C THR A 379 0.64 -7.79 8.60
N LEU A 380 -0.25 -7.86 9.60
CA LEU A 380 -0.87 -9.11 10.03
C LEU A 380 -1.71 -9.72 8.89
N LEU A 381 -2.47 -8.89 8.18
CA LEU A 381 -3.27 -9.31 7.03
C LEU A 381 -2.38 -10.01 5.99
N GLY A 382 -1.30 -9.36 5.54
CA GLY A 382 -0.41 -9.93 4.52
C GLY A 382 0.24 -11.25 4.97
N ALA A 383 0.62 -11.34 6.26
CA ALA A 383 1.16 -12.56 6.83
C ALA A 383 0.14 -13.71 6.86
N LEU A 384 -1.11 -13.44 7.27
CA LEU A 384 -2.20 -14.42 7.27
C LEU A 384 -2.61 -14.83 5.86
N ALA A 385 -2.71 -13.87 4.94
CA ALA A 385 -3.01 -14.12 3.53
C ALA A 385 -1.96 -15.02 2.86
N SER A 386 -0.70 -14.94 3.30
CA SER A 386 0.37 -15.82 2.82
C SER A 386 0.20 -17.29 3.26
N LEU A 387 -0.71 -17.59 4.19
CA LEU A 387 -1.05 -18.95 4.61
C LEU A 387 -2.22 -19.58 3.83
N VAL A 388 -2.86 -18.81 2.94
CA VAL A 388 -3.87 -19.33 2.03
C VAL A 388 -3.29 -20.50 1.20
N PRO A 389 -4.04 -21.60 1.00
CA PRO A 389 -3.54 -22.74 0.22
C PRO A 389 -3.07 -22.32 -1.17
N ARG A 390 -1.88 -22.79 -1.59
CA ARG A 390 -1.20 -22.40 -2.85
C ARG A 390 -2.03 -22.51 -4.14
N ARG A 391 -3.08 -23.33 -4.13
CA ARG A 391 -4.01 -23.56 -5.25
C ARG A 391 -5.10 -22.50 -5.37
N GLU A 392 -5.34 -21.73 -4.32
CA GLU A 392 -6.40 -20.71 -4.27
C GLU A 392 -5.91 -19.41 -4.90
N ARG A 393 -6.69 -18.80 -5.77
CA ARG A 393 -6.41 -17.50 -6.38
C ARG A 393 -6.85 -16.37 -5.43
N ILE A 394 -5.90 -15.52 -5.06
CA ILE A 394 -6.14 -14.35 -4.21
C ILE A 394 -6.22 -13.11 -5.09
N VAL A 395 -7.27 -12.30 -4.91
CA VAL A 395 -7.36 -10.95 -5.48
C VAL A 395 -7.33 -9.93 -4.35
N THR A 396 -6.32 -9.05 -4.33
CA THR A 396 -6.23 -7.94 -3.37
C THR A 396 -6.81 -6.67 -3.98
N LEU A 397 -7.55 -5.91 -3.17
CA LEU A 397 -8.17 -4.63 -3.53
C LEU A 397 -7.66 -3.57 -2.56
N GLU A 398 -6.95 -2.57 -3.05
CA GLU A 398 -6.26 -1.61 -2.19
C GLU A 398 -6.37 -0.20 -2.75
N GLU A 399 -6.35 0.79 -1.86
CA GLU A 399 -6.32 2.18 -2.30
C GLU A 399 -4.98 2.52 -2.94
N ALA A 400 -3.91 2.12 -2.25
CA ALA A 400 -2.64 1.83 -2.89
C ALA A 400 -2.10 0.49 -2.45
N LEU A 401 -1.31 -0.11 -3.34
CA LEU A 401 -0.70 -1.40 -3.06
C LEU A 401 0.29 -1.28 -1.89
N GLU A 402 -0.05 -1.91 -0.78
CA GLU A 402 0.76 -2.00 0.44
C GLU A 402 0.92 -3.46 0.89
N LEU A 403 -0.06 -4.33 0.54
CA LEU A 403 -0.10 -5.72 0.96
C LEU A 403 1.04 -6.55 0.35
N GLN A 404 1.88 -7.05 1.24
CA GLN A 404 2.96 -7.96 0.91
C GLN A 404 2.55 -9.41 1.17
N ILE A 405 2.07 -10.10 0.13
CA ILE A 405 1.64 -11.50 0.23
C ILE A 405 2.67 -12.41 -0.45
N ARG A 406 3.15 -13.43 0.26
CA ARG A 406 4.02 -14.49 -0.28
C ARG A 406 3.16 -15.67 -0.75
N HIS A 407 2.56 -15.54 -1.93
CA HIS A 407 1.69 -16.56 -2.49
C HIS A 407 1.84 -16.62 -4.03
N PRO A 408 1.87 -17.81 -4.66
CA PRO A 408 2.15 -17.94 -6.10
C PRO A 408 1.04 -17.39 -7.00
N HIS A 409 -0.19 -17.28 -6.48
CA HIS A 409 -1.37 -16.93 -7.26
C HIS A 409 -2.10 -15.74 -6.63
N VAL A 410 -1.46 -14.57 -6.72
CA VAL A 410 -1.99 -13.28 -6.22
C VAL A 410 -2.12 -12.32 -7.40
N VAL A 411 -3.25 -11.64 -7.46
CA VAL A 411 -3.46 -10.50 -8.36
C VAL A 411 -3.85 -9.30 -7.51
N SER A 412 -3.21 -8.17 -7.74
CA SER A 412 -3.44 -6.96 -6.95
C SER A 412 -4.10 -5.89 -7.82
N LEU A 413 -5.19 -5.33 -7.31
CA LEU A 413 -5.92 -4.22 -7.90
C LEU A 413 -5.77 -2.99 -7.01
N GLU A 414 -5.58 -1.84 -7.65
CA GLU A 414 -5.36 -0.55 -7.02
C GLU A 414 -6.44 0.42 -7.47
N THR A 415 -6.91 1.27 -6.54
CA THR A 415 -7.84 2.34 -6.92
C THR A 415 -7.16 3.35 -7.82
N ARG A 416 -7.94 4.12 -8.57
CA ARG A 416 -7.44 5.20 -9.41
C ARG A 416 -8.19 6.47 -9.11
N LEU A 417 -7.46 7.50 -8.67
CA LEU A 417 -8.00 8.85 -8.59
C LEU A 417 -8.39 9.35 -10.00
N PRO A 418 -9.39 10.23 -10.11
CA PRO A 418 -9.74 10.82 -11.39
C PRO A 418 -8.52 11.51 -12.05
N ASN A 419 -8.55 11.57 -13.37
CA ASN A 419 -7.57 12.32 -14.15
C ASN A 419 -7.76 13.83 -13.94
N HIS A 420 -6.94 14.63 -14.62
CA HIS A 420 -6.98 16.08 -14.50
C HIS A 420 -8.31 16.72 -14.97
N GLU A 421 -9.12 16.01 -15.75
CA GLU A 421 -10.46 16.40 -16.20
C GLU A 421 -11.57 15.90 -15.26
N GLY A 422 -11.23 15.30 -14.11
CA GLY A 422 -12.22 14.72 -13.20
C GLY A 422 -12.78 13.37 -13.66
N ARG A 423 -12.17 12.72 -14.67
CA ARG A 423 -12.68 11.49 -15.29
C ARG A 423 -11.87 10.26 -14.93
N GLY A 424 -12.54 9.10 -14.99
CA GLY A 424 -11.88 7.80 -14.85
C GLY A 424 -11.47 7.46 -13.42
N GLU A 425 -12.18 7.99 -12.43
CA GLU A 425 -12.07 7.44 -11.08
C GLU A 425 -12.41 5.94 -11.09
N VAL A 426 -11.65 5.16 -10.32
CA VAL A 426 -11.92 3.75 -10.04
C VAL A 426 -11.87 3.58 -8.53
N THR A 427 -13.04 3.38 -7.93
CA THR A 427 -13.22 3.28 -6.48
C THR A 427 -12.97 1.85 -5.97
N LEU A 428 -12.80 1.67 -4.66
CA LEU A 428 -12.74 0.32 -4.07
C LEU A 428 -13.99 -0.51 -4.40
N ARG A 429 -15.16 0.13 -4.47
CA ARG A 429 -16.42 -0.52 -4.85
C ARG A 429 -16.37 -1.08 -6.27
N ASP A 430 -15.79 -0.33 -7.20
CA ASP A 430 -15.57 -0.78 -8.59
C ASP A 430 -14.61 -1.97 -8.64
N LEU A 431 -13.55 -1.94 -7.82
CA LEU A 431 -12.61 -3.06 -7.72
C LEU A 431 -13.27 -4.32 -7.18
N VAL A 432 -14.14 -4.24 -6.15
CA VAL A 432 -14.89 -5.39 -5.63
C VAL A 432 -15.73 -6.04 -6.74
N ARG A 433 -16.47 -5.22 -7.49
CA ARG A 433 -17.31 -5.71 -8.59
C ARG A 433 -16.49 -6.31 -9.73
N ASN A 434 -15.34 -5.71 -10.03
CA ASN A 434 -14.42 -6.23 -11.04
C ASN A 434 -13.81 -7.57 -10.61
N ALA A 435 -13.40 -7.68 -9.35
CA ALA A 435 -12.78 -8.88 -8.79
C ALA A 435 -13.66 -10.12 -8.93
N LEU A 436 -14.99 -9.99 -8.80
CA LEU A 436 -15.94 -11.10 -9.00
C LEU A 436 -15.88 -11.73 -10.39
N ARG A 437 -15.42 -10.99 -11.41
CA ARG A 437 -15.23 -11.50 -12.77
C ARG A 437 -13.87 -12.17 -12.99
N MET A 438 -12.98 -12.12 -12.00
CA MET A 438 -11.61 -12.64 -12.09
C MET A 438 -11.47 -14.06 -11.53
N ARG A 439 -12.60 -14.74 -11.24
CA ARG A 439 -12.67 -16.06 -10.62
C ARG A 439 -11.79 -16.18 -9.35
N PRO A 440 -11.98 -15.29 -8.35
CA PRO A 440 -11.20 -15.33 -7.12
C PRO A 440 -11.64 -16.50 -6.25
N ASP A 441 -10.69 -17.18 -5.60
CA ASP A 441 -11.00 -18.05 -4.45
C ASP A 441 -11.06 -17.22 -3.16
N ARG A 442 -10.30 -16.13 -3.09
CA ARG A 442 -10.23 -15.19 -1.97
C ARG A 442 -10.27 -13.75 -2.48
N ILE A 443 -11.14 -12.94 -1.90
CA ILE A 443 -11.10 -11.48 -2.06
C ILE A 443 -10.53 -10.91 -0.76
N ILE A 444 -9.50 -10.07 -0.88
CA ILE A 444 -8.86 -9.42 0.25
C ILE A 444 -8.93 -7.92 0.03
N ILE A 445 -9.45 -7.18 1.00
CA ILE A 445 -9.47 -5.71 0.95
C ILE A 445 -8.42 -5.17 1.90
N GLY A 446 -7.51 -4.34 1.39
CA GLY A 446 -6.46 -3.71 2.19
C GLY A 446 -7.04 -2.97 3.39
N GLU A 447 -8.06 -2.15 3.16
CA GLU A 447 -8.80 -1.43 4.20
C GLU A 447 -10.22 -1.14 3.71
N VAL A 448 -11.21 -1.36 4.57
CA VAL A 448 -12.62 -1.01 4.33
C VAL A 448 -12.89 0.32 5.03
N ARG A 449 -13.36 1.30 4.26
CA ARG A 449 -13.58 2.69 4.64
C ARG A 449 -14.97 3.22 4.29
N GLY A 450 -15.76 2.51 3.48
CA GLY A 450 -17.06 3.01 3.03
C GLY A 450 -17.93 1.98 2.32
N ALA A 451 -18.67 2.45 1.31
CA ALA A 451 -19.75 1.72 0.64
C ALA A 451 -19.33 0.37 0.03
N GLU A 452 -18.04 0.14 -0.23
CA GLU A 452 -17.52 -1.15 -0.68
C GLU A 452 -17.77 -2.28 0.33
N ALA A 453 -18.02 -1.97 1.61
CA ALA A 453 -18.42 -2.94 2.63
C ALA A 453 -19.66 -3.73 2.23
N PHE A 454 -20.64 -3.06 1.59
CA PHE A 454 -21.87 -3.71 1.14
C PHE A 454 -21.58 -4.70 0.00
N ASP A 455 -20.88 -4.28 -1.06
CA ASP A 455 -20.53 -5.17 -2.16
C ASP A 455 -19.63 -6.33 -1.70
N LEU A 456 -18.75 -6.11 -0.71
CA LEU A 456 -17.96 -7.17 -0.09
C LEU A 456 -18.86 -8.20 0.59
N VAL A 457 -19.82 -7.79 1.40
CA VAL A 457 -20.75 -8.73 2.05
C VAL A 457 -21.56 -9.51 1.02
N GLN A 458 -22.03 -8.85 -0.04
CA GLN A 458 -22.73 -9.53 -1.13
C GLN A 458 -21.85 -10.57 -1.83
N ALA A 459 -20.56 -10.27 -2.05
CA ALA A 459 -19.59 -11.22 -2.58
C ALA A 459 -19.41 -12.44 -1.67
N LEU A 460 -19.32 -12.21 -0.35
CA LEU A 460 -19.11 -13.26 0.63
C LEU A 460 -20.33 -14.20 0.75
N ASN A 461 -21.54 -13.66 0.66
CA ASN A 461 -22.79 -14.44 0.64
C ASN A 461 -22.99 -15.24 -0.65
N THR A 462 -22.31 -14.87 -1.74
CA THR A 462 -22.41 -15.54 -3.05
C THR A 462 -21.27 -16.53 -3.32
N GLY A 463 -20.56 -16.96 -2.27
CA GLY A 463 -19.62 -18.09 -2.32
C GLY A 463 -18.13 -17.71 -2.28
N HIS A 464 -17.79 -16.43 -2.09
CA HIS A 464 -16.39 -15.97 -2.04
C HIS A 464 -15.83 -15.93 -0.61
N ALA A 465 -16.08 -16.99 0.16
CA ALA A 465 -15.70 -17.07 1.58
C ALA A 465 -14.18 -17.01 1.81
N GLY A 466 -13.81 -16.69 3.05
CA GLY A 466 -12.43 -16.63 3.49
C GLY A 466 -11.76 -15.28 3.23
N SER A 467 -12.54 -14.21 3.13
CA SER A 467 -12.03 -12.85 2.99
C SER A 467 -11.22 -12.43 4.21
N LEU A 468 -10.20 -11.62 3.97
CA LEU A 468 -9.45 -10.91 4.99
C LEU A 468 -9.58 -9.42 4.67
N SER A 469 -9.92 -8.60 5.66
CA SER A 469 -10.03 -7.16 5.46
C SER A 469 -9.53 -6.41 6.70
N THR A 470 -9.01 -5.19 6.53
CA THR A 470 -8.72 -4.31 7.67
C THR A 470 -9.75 -3.20 7.83
N ILE A 471 -9.86 -2.67 9.04
CA ILE A 471 -10.73 -1.52 9.37
C ILE A 471 -10.11 -0.71 10.51
N HIS A 472 -10.30 0.61 10.51
CA HIS A 472 -9.99 1.42 11.69
C HIS A 472 -11.13 1.32 12.70
N ALA A 473 -10.80 0.91 13.92
CA ALA A 473 -11.72 0.82 15.04
C ALA A 473 -10.93 0.83 16.37
N ASN A 474 -11.60 1.19 17.45
CA ASN A 474 -11.02 1.29 18.79
C ASN A 474 -11.20 0.01 19.63
N SER A 475 -11.94 -0.97 19.14
CA SER A 475 -12.06 -2.31 19.73
C SER A 475 -12.52 -3.32 18.68
N ALA A 476 -12.57 -4.61 19.02
CA ALA A 476 -13.12 -5.61 18.11
C ALA A 476 -14.65 -5.44 17.93
N ARG A 477 -15.38 -5.04 18.98
CA ARG A 477 -16.82 -4.79 18.90
C ARG A 477 -17.15 -3.52 18.12
N ASP A 478 -16.39 -2.45 18.33
CA ASP A 478 -16.49 -1.21 17.54
C ASP A 478 -16.25 -1.49 16.05
N ALA A 479 -15.32 -2.40 15.70
CA ALA A 479 -15.10 -2.78 14.31
C ALA A 479 -16.35 -3.35 13.62
N LEU A 480 -17.15 -4.16 14.32
CA LEU A 480 -18.42 -4.68 13.79
C LEU A 480 -19.43 -3.56 13.56
N THR A 481 -19.58 -2.66 14.54
CA THR A 481 -20.49 -1.50 14.45
C THR A 481 -20.10 -0.58 13.29
N ARG A 482 -18.81 -0.27 13.15
CA ARG A 482 -18.29 0.58 12.07
C ARG A 482 -18.46 -0.08 10.71
N PHE A 483 -18.22 -1.39 10.61
CA PHE A 483 -18.43 -2.12 9.37
C PHE A 483 -19.92 -2.11 8.97
N ALA A 484 -20.85 -2.27 9.93
CA ALA A 484 -22.28 -2.10 9.68
C ALA A 484 -22.63 -0.67 9.22
N ALA A 485 -22.03 0.36 9.83
CA ALA A 485 -22.21 1.74 9.40
C ALA A 485 -21.72 1.98 7.96
N MET A 486 -20.60 1.37 7.56
CA MET A 486 -20.08 1.46 6.18
C MET A 486 -21.01 0.81 5.16
N ILE A 487 -21.70 -0.28 5.52
CA ILE A 487 -22.75 -0.87 4.68
C ILE A 487 -23.87 0.15 4.42
N LEU A 488 -24.26 0.94 5.41
CA LEU A 488 -25.31 1.96 5.30
C LEU A 488 -24.91 3.15 4.41
N MET A 489 -23.63 3.30 4.09
CA MET A 489 -23.14 4.32 3.15
C MET A 489 -23.35 3.91 1.68
N ALA A 490 -23.76 2.65 1.42
CA ALA A 490 -24.10 2.24 0.08
C ALA A 490 -25.29 3.08 -0.46
N PRO A 491 -25.31 3.43 -1.76
CA PRO A 491 -26.43 4.14 -2.38
C PRO A 491 -27.75 3.37 -2.28
N ASP A 492 -27.65 2.04 -2.17
CA ASP A 492 -28.76 1.15 -1.92
C ASP A 492 -29.32 1.44 -0.53
N ARG A 493 -30.62 1.72 -0.41
CA ARG A 493 -31.27 1.97 0.89
C ARG A 493 -31.30 0.68 1.71
N VAL A 494 -30.21 0.38 2.41
CA VAL A 494 -30.11 -0.79 3.30
C VAL A 494 -30.73 -0.42 4.65
N PRO A 495 -31.77 -1.13 5.12
CA PRO A 495 -32.30 -0.94 6.46
C PRO A 495 -31.24 -1.22 7.53
N TYR A 496 -31.25 -0.46 8.62
CA TYR A 496 -30.29 -0.59 9.73
C TYR A 496 -30.18 -2.03 10.26
N ASP A 497 -31.31 -2.68 10.53
CA ASP A 497 -31.31 -4.05 11.05
C ASP A 497 -30.78 -5.07 10.03
N LEU A 498 -30.97 -4.81 8.73
CA LEU A 498 -30.41 -5.67 7.68
C LEU A 498 -28.89 -5.57 7.66
N ALA A 499 -28.32 -4.37 7.83
CA ALA A 499 -26.86 -4.21 7.89
C ALA A 499 -26.24 -5.03 9.03
N HIS A 500 -26.81 -4.97 10.24
CA HIS A 500 -26.33 -5.77 11.37
C HIS A 500 -26.46 -7.28 11.14
N ARG A 501 -27.59 -7.74 10.62
CA ARG A 501 -27.77 -9.16 10.27
C ARG A 501 -26.78 -9.63 9.20
N LEU A 502 -26.52 -8.78 8.19
CA LEU A 502 -25.53 -9.05 7.16
C LEU A 502 -24.12 -9.20 7.77
N VAL A 503 -23.74 -8.34 8.72
CA VAL A 503 -22.46 -8.46 9.43
C VAL A 503 -22.38 -9.77 10.23
N ALA A 504 -23.41 -10.09 11.03
CA ALA A 504 -23.44 -11.32 11.83
C ALA A 504 -23.41 -12.60 10.96
N ALA A 505 -24.09 -12.58 9.80
CA ALA A 505 -24.09 -13.69 8.86
C ALA A 505 -22.75 -13.87 8.13
N THR A 506 -21.96 -12.80 8.00
CA THR A 506 -20.81 -12.78 7.08
C THR A 506 -19.47 -12.81 7.79
N ILE A 507 -19.28 -12.03 8.86
CA ILE A 507 -17.99 -11.92 9.54
C ILE A 507 -17.87 -13.07 10.55
N ASP A 508 -16.84 -13.89 10.43
CA ASP A 508 -16.64 -15.05 11.31
C ASP A 508 -15.79 -14.70 12.54
N GLY A 509 -14.97 -13.65 12.45
CA GLY A 509 -14.14 -13.23 13.56
C GLY A 509 -13.49 -11.87 13.35
N VAL A 510 -13.13 -11.25 14.46
CA VAL A 510 -12.48 -9.94 14.50
C VAL A 510 -11.19 -10.05 15.32
N VAL A 511 -10.11 -9.48 14.80
CA VAL A 511 -8.79 -9.44 15.46
C VAL A 511 -8.42 -7.99 15.68
N HIS A 512 -8.40 -7.55 16.92
CA HIS A 512 -8.07 -6.18 17.27
C HIS A 512 -6.60 -6.03 17.68
N LEU A 513 -5.90 -5.10 17.04
CA LEU A 513 -4.50 -4.77 17.32
C LEU A 513 -4.38 -3.42 18.00
N GLU A 514 -3.52 -3.40 19.01
CA GLU A 514 -3.08 -2.19 19.69
C GLU A 514 -1.58 -1.98 19.47
N ARG A 515 -1.16 -0.73 19.64
CA ARG A 515 0.25 -0.35 19.68
C ARG A 515 0.50 0.40 20.98
N ASP A 516 1.38 -0.14 21.80
CA ASP A 516 1.87 0.49 23.03
C ASP A 516 3.39 0.73 22.92
N VAL A 517 3.99 1.25 24.00
CA VAL A 517 5.44 1.50 24.07
C VAL A 517 6.30 0.23 23.92
N THR A 518 5.73 -0.94 24.20
CA THR A 518 6.40 -2.25 24.10
C THR A 518 6.26 -2.87 22.71
N GLY A 519 5.42 -2.29 21.85
CA GLY A 519 5.28 -2.65 20.46
C GLY A 519 3.82 -2.88 20.04
N ARG A 520 3.66 -3.65 18.96
CA ARG A 520 2.35 -3.98 18.37
C ARG A 520 1.88 -5.32 18.92
N ARG A 521 0.62 -5.44 19.35
CA ARG A 521 0.06 -6.66 19.96
C ARG A 521 -1.38 -6.89 19.52
N VAL A 522 -1.80 -8.15 19.45
CA VAL A 522 -3.22 -8.51 19.43
C VAL A 522 -3.77 -8.31 20.84
N ALA A 523 -4.77 -7.44 20.97
CA ALA A 523 -5.42 -7.11 22.23
C ALA A 523 -6.68 -7.96 22.45
N GLU A 524 -7.45 -8.20 21.39
CA GLU A 524 -8.71 -8.93 21.48
C GLU A 524 -8.95 -9.76 20.21
N VAL A 525 -9.54 -10.95 20.36
CA VAL A 525 -10.07 -11.75 19.27
C VAL A 525 -11.50 -12.14 19.59
N LEU A 526 -12.42 -11.74 18.72
CA LEU A 526 -13.81 -12.18 18.73
C LEU A 526 -14.01 -13.26 17.67
N ALA A 527 -14.84 -14.25 17.97
CA ALA A 527 -15.33 -15.22 17.00
C ALA A 527 -16.84 -15.29 17.07
N ARG A 528 -17.46 -15.48 15.91
CA ARG A 528 -18.90 -15.73 15.82
C ARG A 528 -19.25 -16.96 16.65
N ASP A 529 -20.32 -16.85 17.44
CA ASP A 529 -20.80 -17.93 18.28
C ASP A 529 -21.46 -19.05 17.47
N ALA A 530 -21.81 -20.14 18.15
CA ALA A 530 -22.42 -21.31 17.52
C ALA A 530 -23.87 -21.07 17.09
N SER A 531 -24.59 -20.13 17.72
CA SER A 531 -25.94 -19.73 17.28
C SER A 531 -25.89 -18.90 16.00
N GLY A 532 -24.77 -18.24 15.71
CA GLY A 532 -24.61 -17.36 14.55
C GLY A 532 -25.24 -15.97 14.75
N GLU A 533 -25.74 -15.69 15.95
CA GLU A 533 -26.43 -14.45 16.31
C GLU A 533 -25.51 -13.45 17.03
N GLY A 534 -24.34 -13.87 17.48
CA GLY A 534 -23.44 -13.04 18.26
C GLY A 534 -21.97 -13.42 18.14
N TYR A 535 -21.17 -12.83 19.04
CA TYR A 535 -19.72 -13.01 19.08
C TYR A 535 -19.26 -13.30 20.51
N THR A 536 -18.37 -14.27 20.64
CA THR A 536 -17.69 -14.62 21.89
C THR A 536 -16.23 -14.18 21.85
N THR A 537 -15.68 -13.85 23.01
CA THR A 537 -14.27 -13.47 23.14
C THR A 537 -13.43 -14.75 23.22
N VAL A 538 -12.63 -15.00 22.18
CA VAL A 538 -11.69 -16.13 22.13
C VAL A 538 -10.38 -15.80 22.86
N TYR A 539 -10.02 -14.52 22.84
CA TYR A 539 -8.82 -14.03 23.49
C TYR A 539 -9.00 -12.57 23.87
N ARG A 540 -8.57 -12.21 25.07
CA ARG A 540 -8.33 -10.83 25.49
C ARG A 540 -7.00 -10.80 26.22
N ARG A 541 -6.17 -9.81 25.91
CA ARG A 541 -4.91 -9.59 26.64
C ARG A 541 -5.24 -9.07 28.03
N GLU A 542 -4.67 -9.70 29.05
CA GLU A 542 -4.70 -9.18 30.41
C GLU A 542 -3.77 -7.95 30.50
N GLY A 543 -4.29 -6.81 30.95
CA GLY A 543 -3.51 -5.58 31.19
C GLY A 543 -3.56 -4.49 30.12
N GLY A 544 -4.50 -4.52 29.16
CA GLY A 544 -4.85 -3.35 28.36
C GLY A 544 -5.66 -2.38 29.21
N ALA A 545 -5.16 -1.16 29.42
CA ALA A 545 -5.75 -0.19 30.34
C ALA A 545 -7.25 0.03 30.06
N ALA A 546 -8.08 -0.29 31.05
CA ALA A 546 -9.27 0.49 31.35
C ALA A 546 -8.81 1.90 31.76
N ALA A 547 -8.52 2.75 30.78
CA ALA A 547 -8.32 4.18 31.01
C ALA A 547 -9.65 4.87 30.65
N GLY A 548 -10.43 5.20 31.68
CA GLY A 548 -11.65 6.01 31.57
C GLY A 548 -12.89 5.29 32.08
N ALA A 549 -13.02 5.19 33.40
CA ALA A 549 -14.33 5.30 34.05
C ALA A 549 -14.73 6.78 34.07
#